data_AF-V5H2K5-F1
#
_entry.id   AF-V5H2K5-F1
#
_cell.length_a   1.000
_cell.length_b   1.000
_cell.length_c   1.000
_cell.angle_alpha   90.00
_cell.angle_beta   90.00
_cell.angle_gamma   90.00
#
_symmetry.space_group_name_H-M   'P 1'
#
loop_
_entity.id
_entity.type
_entity.pdbx_description
1 polymer ?
#
loop_
_entity_poly.entity_id
_entity_poly.type
_entity_poly.pdbx_seq_one_letter_code
_entity_poly.pdbx_strand_id
1 'polypeptide(L)'
;NNFLITAAHCIRRKSQIKPTIVRLGVTKLNEENAQDFLIKKTKIYPDYHSKSRHNDIALIELHRNITFNKIYPACLYLDDEVPSPLFATGWGATGSNSTKQMSNILRVAKMDPESNSDCNEYFLHRSLQANSISDAQFCAKYNTGDTCSG
;
A
#
# COMPACT_ATOMS: atom_id res chain seq x y z
N ASN A 1 19.10 6.19 4.62
CA ASN A 1 18.72 5.73 3.26
C ASN A 1 18.55 4.22 3.18
N ASN A 2 17.81 3.63 4.14
CA ASN A 2 17.65 2.17 4.27
C ASN A 2 16.33 1.80 4.96
N PHE A 3 15.37 2.72 5.02
CA PHE A 3 14.06 2.50 5.60
C PHE A 3 12.98 2.57 4.52
N LEU A 4 11.97 1.72 4.64
CA LEU A 4 10.75 1.74 3.83
C LEU A 4 9.54 1.77 4.74
N ILE A 5 8.46 2.39 4.25
CA ILE A 5 7.15 2.39 4.87
C ILE A 5 6.28 1.36 4.14
N THR A 6 5.48 0.62 4.90
CA THR A 6 4.53 -0.35 4.37
C THR A 6 3.34 -0.49 5.31
N ALA A 7 2.33 -1.25 4.91
CA ALA A 7 1.24 -1.60 5.81
C ALA A 7 1.66 -2.70 6.80
N ALA A 8 1.21 -2.61 8.03
CA ALA A 8 1.51 -3.61 9.06
C ALA A 8 1.02 -5.02 8.70
N HIS A 9 -0.12 -5.12 8.02
CA HIS A 9 -0.66 -6.39 7.56
C HIS A 9 0.21 -7.08 6.48
N CYS A 10 1.03 -6.33 5.75
CA CYS A 10 1.98 -6.89 4.79
C CYS A 10 3.06 -7.71 5.49
N ILE A 11 3.40 -7.35 6.74
CA ILE A 11 4.36 -8.03 7.59
C ILE A 11 3.67 -9.12 8.43
N ARG A 12 2.52 -8.80 9.04
CA ARG A 12 1.73 -9.73 9.86
C ARG A 12 0.68 -10.46 9.02
N ARG A 13 1.16 -11.31 8.10
CA ARG A 13 0.31 -12.14 7.23
C ARG A 13 -0.25 -13.34 7.99
N LYS A 14 -1.46 -13.77 7.63
CA LYS A 14 -2.06 -15.03 8.13
C LYS A 14 -1.22 -16.26 7.75
N SER A 15 -0.54 -16.21 6.60
CA SER A 15 0.20 -17.34 6.02
C SER A 15 1.52 -17.68 6.72
N GLN A 16 1.89 -17.03 7.83
CA GLN A 16 3.17 -17.16 8.56
C GLN A 16 4.45 -16.88 7.74
N ILE A 17 4.39 -16.85 6.40
CA ILE A 17 5.49 -16.48 5.53
C ILE A 17 5.69 -14.96 5.63
N LYS A 18 6.80 -14.57 6.25
CA LYS A 18 7.23 -13.18 6.35
C LYS A 18 8.00 -12.78 5.09
N PRO A 19 7.88 -11.52 4.63
CA PRO A 19 8.72 -11.02 3.56
C PRO A 19 10.20 -11.03 4.01
N THR A 20 11.09 -11.42 3.10
CA THR A 20 12.54 -11.48 3.34
C THR A 20 13.32 -10.55 2.41
N ILE A 21 12.74 -10.20 1.26
CA ILE A 21 13.36 -9.41 0.20
C ILE A 21 12.48 -8.21 -0.15
N VAL A 22 13.13 -7.08 -0.40
CA VAL A 22 12.55 -5.88 -1.02
C VAL A 22 13.20 -5.68 -2.39
N ARG A 23 12.39 -5.56 -3.44
CA ARG A 23 12.84 -5.26 -4.81
C ARG A 23 12.53 -3.81 -5.17
N LEU A 24 13.52 -3.05 -5.61
CA LEU A 24 13.39 -1.63 -5.98
C LEU A 24 13.95 -1.31 -7.37
N GLY A 25 13.51 -0.19 -7.94
CA GLY A 25 14.09 0.39 -9.15
C GLY A 25 13.63 -0.23 -10.46
N VAL A 26 12.45 -0.85 -10.48
CA VAL A 26 11.88 -1.51 -11.66
C VAL A 26 10.49 -1.02 -11.97
N THR A 27 10.10 -1.11 -13.24
CA THR A 27 8.71 -0.92 -13.69
C THR A 27 8.03 -2.23 -14.10
N LYS A 28 8.82 -3.28 -14.37
CA LYS A 28 8.33 -4.64 -14.57
C LYS A 28 8.95 -5.59 -13.55
N LEU A 29 8.16 -6.51 -13.01
CA LEU A 29 8.63 -7.42 -11.96
C LEU A 29 9.77 -8.34 -12.42
N ASN A 30 9.82 -8.64 -13.72
CA ASN A 30 10.85 -9.46 -14.35
C ASN A 30 12.05 -8.67 -14.92
N GLU A 31 12.18 -7.37 -14.62
CA GLU A 31 13.38 -6.60 -14.99
C GLU A 31 14.63 -7.14 -14.25
N GLU A 32 15.71 -7.38 -14.99
CA GLU A 32 16.97 -7.92 -14.45
C GLU A 32 17.79 -6.87 -13.69
N ASN A 33 17.64 -5.59 -14.04
CA ASN A 33 18.35 -4.46 -13.43
C ASN A 33 17.75 -4.01 -12.09
N ALA A 34 17.00 -4.89 -11.41
CA ALA A 34 16.39 -4.65 -10.12
C ALA A 34 17.45 -4.58 -9.01
N GLN A 35 17.17 -3.79 -7.96
CA GLN A 35 17.95 -3.84 -6.73
C GLN A 35 17.19 -4.61 -5.65
N ASP A 36 17.67 -5.82 -5.33
CA ASP A 36 17.08 -6.68 -4.32
C ASP A 36 17.83 -6.56 -2.98
N PHE A 37 17.11 -6.26 -1.92
CA PHE A 37 17.65 -6.04 -0.58
C PHE A 37 17.07 -7.05 0.42
N LEU A 38 17.94 -7.65 1.22
CA LEU A 38 17.51 -8.43 2.38
C LEU A 38 16.94 -7.49 3.45
N ILE A 39 15.82 -7.90 4.02
CA ILE A 39 15.21 -7.23 5.17
C ILE A 39 16.02 -7.57 6.42
N LYS A 40 16.54 -6.53 7.08
CA LYS A 40 17.25 -6.66 8.36
C LYS A 40 16.26 -6.77 9.52
N LYS A 41 15.26 -5.90 9.54
CA LYS A 41 14.28 -5.83 10.62
C LYS A 41 12.97 -5.24 10.12
N THR A 42 11.88 -5.65 10.74
CA THR A 42 10.57 -5.02 10.58
C THR A 42 10.10 -4.47 11.92
N LYS A 43 9.43 -3.31 11.90
CA LYS A 43 8.84 -2.67 13.08
C LYS A 43 7.39 -2.34 12.76
N ILE A 44 6.47 -3.11 13.34
CA ILE A 44 5.04 -2.85 13.24
C ILE A 44 4.66 -1.79 14.26
N TYR A 45 3.73 -0.89 13.92
CA TYR A 45 3.19 0.06 14.88
C TYR A 45 2.53 -0.68 16.06
N PRO A 46 2.86 -0.35 17.33
CA PRO A 46 2.41 -1.13 18.48
C PRO A 46 0.89 -1.30 18.57
N ASP A 47 0.13 -0.26 18.21
CA ASP A 47 -1.34 -0.28 18.30
C ASP A 47 -2.01 -0.76 17.00
N TYR A 48 -1.29 -1.46 16.13
CA TYR A 48 -1.87 -2.07 14.93
C TYR A 48 -2.90 -3.15 15.29
N HIS A 49 -4.16 -2.89 14.96
CA HIS A 49 -5.26 -3.81 15.25
C HIS A 49 -5.65 -4.65 14.03
N SER A 50 -5.35 -5.95 14.04
CA SER A 50 -5.49 -6.81 12.83
C SER A 50 -6.92 -7.01 12.36
N LYS A 51 -7.89 -6.97 13.27
CA LYS A 51 -9.30 -7.22 12.93
C LYS A 51 -9.89 -5.99 12.24
N SER A 52 -9.61 -4.79 12.76
CA SER A 52 -10.15 -3.54 12.22
C SER A 52 -9.28 -2.87 11.18
N ARG A 53 -8.00 -3.28 11.06
CA ARG A 53 -6.98 -2.62 10.24
C ARG A 53 -6.71 -1.17 10.65
N HIS A 54 -7.03 -0.79 11.90
CA HIS A 54 -6.59 0.50 12.45
C HIS A 54 -5.08 0.48 12.70
N ASN A 55 -4.44 1.64 12.49
CA ASN A 55 -2.99 1.83 12.61
C ASN A 55 -2.17 0.85 11.75
N ASP A 56 -2.61 0.60 10.51
CA ASP A 56 -2.00 -0.37 9.59
C ASP A 56 -0.73 0.18 8.93
N ILE A 57 0.28 0.49 9.75
CA ILE A 57 1.57 1.04 9.31
C ILE A 57 2.76 0.29 9.95
N ALA A 58 3.82 0.08 9.18
CA ALA A 58 5.05 -0.54 9.61
C ALA A 58 6.27 0.02 8.87
N LEU A 59 7.44 -0.16 9.47
CA LEU A 59 8.73 0.14 8.87
C LEU A 59 9.50 -1.14 8.55
N ILE A 60 10.24 -1.10 7.45
CA ILE A 60 11.23 -2.10 7.06
C ILE A 60 12.61 -1.43 7.10
N GLU A 61 13.56 -2.04 7.79
CA GLU A 61 14.98 -1.67 7.74
C GLU A 61 15.73 -2.66 6.83
N LEU A 62 16.50 -2.15 5.88
CA LEU A 62 17.32 -2.95 4.96
C LEU A 62 18.70 -3.24 5.54
N HIS A 63 19.30 -4.37 5.12
CA HIS A 63 20.65 -4.77 5.56
C HIS A 63 21.77 -3.87 5.02
N ARG A 64 21.51 -3.13 3.94
CA ARG A 64 22.43 -2.17 3.33
C ARG A 64 21.68 -0.94 2.82
N ASN A 65 22.40 0.16 2.64
CA ASN A 65 21.85 1.40 2.08
C ASN A 65 21.42 1.22 0.62
N ILE A 66 20.39 1.97 0.22
CA ILE A 66 19.92 2.05 -1.16
C ILE A 66 20.87 2.95 -1.94
N THR A 67 21.27 2.51 -3.14
CA THR A 67 21.97 3.35 -4.11
C THR A 67 20.94 4.11 -4.94
N PHE A 68 20.81 5.42 -4.68
CA PHE A 68 19.91 6.28 -5.42
C PHE A 68 20.48 6.58 -6.81
N ASN A 69 19.87 5.98 -7.83
CA ASN A 69 20.16 6.23 -9.23
C ASN A 69 18.87 6.53 -10.03
N LYS A 70 18.02 5.51 -10.17
CA LYS A 70 16.64 5.55 -10.66
C LYS A 70 15.64 5.28 -9.54
N ILE A 71 16.14 5.20 -8.29
CA ILE A 71 15.36 5.00 -7.08
C ILE A 71 15.40 6.31 -6.32
N TYR A 72 14.23 6.84 -5.98
CA TYR A 72 14.09 8.06 -5.20
C TYR A 72 13.08 7.81 -4.07
N PRO A 73 13.34 8.33 -2.86
CA PRO A 73 12.37 8.25 -1.78
C PRO A 73 11.16 9.15 -2.08
N ALA A 74 9.98 8.71 -1.64
CA ALA A 74 8.81 9.59 -1.57
C ALA A 74 8.95 10.54 -0.38
N CYS A 75 8.39 11.75 -0.50
CA CYS A 75 8.27 12.67 0.62
C CYS A 75 7.19 12.17 1.60
N LEU A 76 7.39 12.41 2.89
CA LEU A 76 6.30 12.30 3.86
C LEU A 76 5.37 13.49 3.71
N TYR A 77 4.07 13.21 3.70
CA TYR A 77 3.04 14.23 3.77
C TYR A 77 2.75 14.50 5.25
N LEU A 78 2.82 15.77 5.66
CA LEU A 78 2.76 16.18 7.06
C LEU A 78 1.55 17.07 7.38
N ASP A 79 0.75 17.45 6.37
CA ASP A 79 -0.47 18.22 6.60
C ASP A 79 -1.62 17.28 6.96
N ASP A 80 -2.61 17.82 7.67
CA ASP A 80 -3.81 17.08 8.09
C ASP A 80 -4.82 16.90 6.94
N GLU A 81 -4.75 17.75 5.91
CA GLU A 81 -5.66 17.71 4.76
C GLU A 81 -5.26 16.63 3.75
N VAL A 82 -6.23 15.87 3.24
CA VAL A 82 -5.93 14.86 2.21
C VAL A 82 -5.64 15.58 0.88
N PRO A 83 -4.46 15.37 0.28
CA PRO A 83 -4.11 16.07 -0.96
C PRO A 83 -4.97 15.60 -2.13
N SER A 84 -5.15 16.48 -3.12
CA SER A 84 -5.82 16.15 -4.37
C SER A 84 -5.03 16.72 -5.56
N PRO A 85 -4.79 15.93 -6.63
CA PRO A 85 -5.24 14.54 -6.81
C PRO A 85 -4.34 13.52 -6.10
N LEU A 86 -4.85 12.29 -5.95
CA LEU A 86 -4.12 11.14 -5.42
C LEU A 86 -3.69 10.20 -6.54
N PHE A 87 -2.59 9.47 -6.33
CA PHE A 87 -2.11 8.45 -7.27
C PHE A 87 -1.80 7.16 -6.52
N ALA A 88 -2.45 6.07 -6.93
CA ALA A 88 -2.10 4.72 -6.48
C ALA A 88 -1.29 4.02 -7.56
N THR A 89 -0.14 3.47 -7.19
CA THR A 89 0.75 2.74 -8.11
C THR A 89 1.00 1.32 -7.61
N GLY A 90 0.98 0.34 -8.50
CA GLY A 90 1.31 -1.04 -8.13
C GLY A 90 1.25 -2.03 -9.28
N TRP A 91 1.62 -3.28 -8.96
CA TRP A 91 1.56 -4.45 -9.85
C TRP A 91 0.36 -5.35 -9.53
N GLY A 92 -0.62 -4.81 -8.81
CA GLY A 92 -1.80 -5.52 -8.38
C GLY A 92 -2.60 -6.12 -9.55
N ALA A 93 -3.59 -6.93 -9.19
CA ALA A 93 -4.37 -7.63 -10.18
C ALA A 93 -5.17 -6.69 -11.09
N THR A 94 -5.10 -6.93 -12.40
CA THR A 94 -5.92 -6.26 -13.42
C THR A 94 -7.06 -7.17 -13.87
N GLY A 95 -8.18 -6.61 -14.32
CA GLY A 95 -9.37 -7.36 -14.75
C GLY A 95 -10.41 -7.52 -13.64
N SER A 96 -11.52 -8.19 -13.95
CA SER A 96 -12.62 -8.43 -13.00
C SER A 96 -12.92 -9.93 -12.92
N ASN A 97 -13.28 -10.41 -11.73
CA ASN A 97 -13.72 -11.80 -11.52
C ASN A 97 -12.79 -12.83 -12.18
N SER A 98 -13.25 -13.46 -13.27
CA SER A 98 -12.57 -14.53 -14.00
C SER A 98 -11.37 -14.08 -14.84
N THR A 99 -11.17 -12.77 -15.06
CA THR A 99 -10.01 -12.23 -15.81
C THR A 99 -8.94 -11.63 -14.91
N LYS A 100 -9.04 -11.83 -13.58
CA LYS A 100 -8.11 -11.29 -12.60
C LYS A 100 -6.71 -11.87 -12.79
N GLN A 101 -5.77 -11.05 -13.26
CA GLN A 101 -4.37 -11.43 -13.48
C GLN A 101 -3.42 -10.40 -12.85
N MET A 102 -2.37 -10.86 -12.17
CA MET A 102 -1.32 -9.97 -11.65
C MET A 102 -0.61 -9.25 -12.79
N SER A 103 -0.41 -7.94 -12.66
CA SER A 103 0.28 -7.18 -13.68
C SER A 103 1.79 -7.38 -13.56
N ASN A 104 2.46 -7.79 -14.63
CA ASN A 104 3.93 -7.72 -14.66
C ASN A 104 4.43 -6.27 -14.78
N ILE A 105 3.60 -5.34 -15.27
CA ILE A 105 3.97 -3.94 -15.54
C ILE A 105 3.32 -3.03 -14.50
N LEU A 106 4.08 -2.07 -13.97
CA LEU A 106 3.62 -1.10 -13.00
C LEU A 106 2.46 -0.29 -13.59
N ARG A 107 1.35 -0.21 -12.87
CA ARG A 107 0.18 0.57 -13.23
C ARG A 107 0.01 1.73 -12.27
N VAL A 108 -0.68 2.76 -12.75
CA VAL A 108 -1.06 3.94 -11.98
C VAL A 108 -2.56 4.19 -12.15
N ALA A 109 -3.23 4.53 -11.06
CA ALA A 109 -4.60 5.02 -11.05
C ALA A 109 -4.61 6.41 -10.40
N LYS A 110 -5.18 7.39 -11.10
CA LYS A 110 -5.46 8.71 -10.55
C LYS A 110 -6.79 8.64 -9.80
N MET A 111 -6.83 9.12 -8.57
CA MET A 111 -7.99 9.05 -7.68
C MET A 111 -8.25 10.42 -7.07
N ASP A 112 -9.49 10.62 -6.61
CA ASP A 112 -9.88 11.82 -5.87
C ASP A 112 -10.20 11.44 -4.43
N PRO A 113 -9.90 12.29 -3.44
CA PRO A 113 -10.27 12.05 -2.05
C PRO A 113 -11.80 12.03 -1.90
N GLU A 114 -12.28 11.19 -0.98
CA GLU A 114 -13.69 11.09 -0.59
C GLU A 114 -13.80 11.32 0.91
N SER A 115 -14.86 12.01 1.35
CA SER A 115 -15.09 12.25 2.76
C SER A 115 -15.30 10.94 3.53
N ASN A 116 -14.83 10.87 4.77
CA ASN A 116 -15.03 9.69 5.61
C ASN A 116 -16.52 9.44 5.91
N SER A 117 -17.37 10.48 5.92
CA SER A 117 -18.82 10.33 6.08
C SER A 117 -19.45 9.59 4.90
N ASP A 118 -19.19 10.03 3.67
CA ASP A 118 -19.75 9.41 2.46
C ASP A 118 -19.28 7.95 2.33
N CYS A 119 -18.02 7.73 2.70
CA CYS A 119 -17.40 6.41 2.69
C CYS A 119 -18.03 5.47 3.74
N ASN A 120 -18.27 5.96 4.97
CA ASN A 120 -18.96 5.19 6.01
C ASN A 120 -20.40 4.86 5.59
N GLU A 121 -21.14 5.81 5.02
CA GLU A 121 -22.50 5.58 4.50
C GLU A 121 -22.49 4.49 3.42
N TYR A 122 -21.56 4.55 2.47
CA TYR A 122 -21.39 3.52 1.45
C TYR A 122 -21.14 2.13 2.04
N PHE A 123 -20.27 1.99 3.04
CA PHE A 123 -19.98 0.70 3.68
C PHE A 123 -21.18 0.14 4.45
N LEU A 124 -21.92 0.99 5.16
CA LEU A 124 -23.14 0.63 5.87
C LEU A 124 -24.20 0.06 4.92
N HIS A 125 -24.44 0.74 3.78
CA HIS A 125 -25.40 0.28 2.78
C HIS A 125 -25.06 -1.10 2.20
N ARG A 126 -23.78 -1.47 2.14
CA ARG A 126 -23.36 -2.78 1.60
C ARG A 126 -23.31 -3.90 2.65
N SER A 127 -23.77 -3.64 3.88
CA SER A 127 -23.67 -4.58 5.02
C SER A 127 -22.24 -5.12 5.24
N LEU A 128 -21.25 -4.37 4.75
CA LEU A 128 -19.87 -4.63 5.09
C LEU A 128 -19.76 -4.17 6.54
N GLN A 129 -19.40 -5.07 7.46
CA GLN A 129 -19.01 -4.71 8.82
C GLN A 129 -17.72 -3.90 8.76
N ALA A 130 -17.80 -2.69 8.22
CA ALA A 130 -16.74 -1.72 8.34
C ALA A 130 -16.73 -1.35 9.83
N ASN A 131 -15.62 -1.68 10.50
CA ASN A 131 -15.25 -0.87 11.64
C ASN A 131 -15.23 0.56 11.12
N SER A 132 -15.91 1.48 11.80
CA SER A 132 -16.01 2.88 11.37
C SER A 132 -14.62 3.39 10.95
N ILE A 133 -14.56 4.05 9.80
CA ILE A 133 -13.32 4.66 9.33
C ILE A 133 -12.86 5.64 10.41
N SER A 134 -11.65 5.43 10.93
CA SER A 134 -11.06 6.27 11.96
C SER A 134 -10.44 7.53 11.35
N ASP A 135 -10.14 8.54 12.17
CA ASP A 135 -9.41 9.74 11.74
C ASP A 135 -7.99 9.45 11.22
N ALA A 136 -7.41 8.29 11.57
CA ALA A 136 -6.14 7.80 11.04
C ALA A 136 -6.26 7.16 9.64
N GLN A 137 -7.42 7.28 8.98
CA GLN A 137 -7.74 6.73 7.67
C GLN A 137 -8.47 7.79 6.83
N PHE A 138 -8.30 7.72 5.52
CA PHE A 138 -9.06 8.52 4.57
C PHE A 138 -9.53 7.64 3.42
N CYS A 139 -10.53 8.13 2.68
CA CYS A 139 -11.02 7.46 1.50
C CYS A 139 -10.59 8.15 0.21
N ALA A 140 -10.47 7.36 -0.84
CA ALA A 140 -10.27 7.83 -2.19
C ALA A 140 -11.16 7.01 -3.13
N LYS A 141 -11.63 7.64 -4.20
CA LYS A 141 -12.44 6.98 -5.22
C LYS A 141 -11.85 7.17 -6.61
N TYR A 142 -12.13 6.21 -7.46
CA TYR A 142 -11.88 6.32 -8.89
C TYR A 142 -13.16 5.95 -9.64
N ASN A 143 -13.60 6.84 -10.55
CA ASN A 143 -14.93 6.74 -11.15
C ASN A 143 -15.11 5.53 -12.09
N THR A 144 -14.02 4.92 -12.56
CA THR A 144 -14.07 3.82 -13.56
C THR A 144 -13.29 2.57 -13.15
N GLY A 145 -12.84 2.47 -11.89
CA GLY A 145 -12.08 1.34 -11.39
C GLY A 145 -11.71 1.48 -9.91
N ASP A 146 -10.81 0.64 -9.42
CA ASP A 146 -10.35 0.64 -8.02
C ASP A 146 -8.91 0.12 -7.93
N THR A 147 -8.27 0.35 -6.78
CA THR A 147 -7.05 -0.35 -6.38
C THR A 147 -7.37 -1.80 -6.04
N CYS A 148 -7.04 -2.71 -6.96
CA CYS A 148 -7.15 -4.14 -6.72
C CYS A 148 -6.02 -4.66 -5.81
N SER A 149 -6.13 -5.94 -5.40
CA SER A 149 -5.13 -6.63 -4.59
C SER A 149 -3.72 -6.48 -5.19
N GLY A 150 -2.84 -5.76 -4.48
CA GLY A 150 -1.44 -5.52 -4.82
C GLY A 150 -0.54 -5.59 -3.60
#